data_AF-A0AAU9M6D0-F1
#
_entry.id   AF-A0AAU9M6D0-F1
#
_cell.length_a   1.000
_cell.length_b   1.000
_cell.length_c   1.000
_cell.angle_alpha   90.00
_cell.angle_beta   90.00
_cell.angle_gamma   90.00
#
_symmetry.space_group_name_H-M   'P 1'
#
loop_
_entity.id
_entity.type
_entity.pdbx_description
1 polymer ?
#
loop_
_entity_poly.entity_id
_entity_poly.type
_entity_poly.pdbx_seq_one_letter_code
_entity_poly.pdbx_strand_id
1 'polypeptide(L)'
;MATELTTKTTCNKSFCKDYLLLSPKDVGFLDLVMLLFSEHIGNRKFIDCPDGTVEEGFGHRFVIFISILAQKVLHLVDKPLGWLGSAIEFLPNFSDANGGFLMLLLNVVSGKLVLPNKESPEFLTAIGLWDIRRDLDSRIKHEDPRYTSALAIMAAKSAYENQAYIKETVEKHWKMEFLEYFDCWNDYEEDYTTQGFMWSDKTGESELIGISFRGTSPFNAKDWSSDVDLSWYHLPGIGKVHAGFLKALGLQKELRVVERHSNRQPKTLRLLRDQKKT
;
A
#
# COMPACT_ATOMS: atom_id res chain seq x y z
N MET A 1 14.86 -27.57 25.10
CA MET A 1 13.66 -26.79 24.76
C MET A 1 13.84 -25.41 25.37
N ALA A 2 14.29 -24.44 24.58
CA ALA A 2 14.36 -23.05 25.00
C ALA A 2 13.18 -22.33 24.33
N THR A 3 12.26 -21.86 25.15
CA THR A 3 11.14 -21.02 24.76
C THR A 3 11.70 -19.67 24.31
N GLU A 4 11.68 -19.39 23.01
CA GLU A 4 11.91 -18.03 22.50
C GLU A 4 10.78 -17.13 23.01
N LEU A 5 11.07 -16.29 24.00
CA LEU A 5 10.27 -15.11 24.29
C LEU A 5 10.46 -14.14 23.11
N THR A 6 9.47 -14.07 22.22
CA THR A 6 9.30 -12.98 21.27
C THR A 6 9.11 -11.69 22.05
N THR A 7 10.21 -11.00 22.33
CA THR A 7 10.19 -9.64 22.85
C THR A 7 9.60 -8.75 21.75
N LYS A 8 8.34 -8.30 21.93
CA LYS A 8 7.73 -7.28 21.07
C LYS A 8 8.64 -6.04 21.09
N THR A 9 9.39 -5.81 20.02
CA THR A 9 10.21 -4.61 19.85
C THR A 9 9.29 -3.39 19.82
N THR A 10 9.36 -2.56 20.86
CA THR A 10 8.59 -1.33 20.98
C THR A 10 9.21 -0.25 20.09
N CYS A 11 8.37 0.50 19.37
CA CYS A 11 8.84 1.58 18.51
C CYS A 11 9.64 2.62 19.31
N ASN A 12 10.83 3.01 18.83
CA ASN A 12 11.57 4.13 19.38
C ASN A 12 10.88 5.45 18.99
N LYS A 13 10.06 5.99 19.91
CA LYS A 13 9.27 7.21 19.71
C LYS A 13 10.03 8.51 20.01
N SER A 14 11.37 8.47 20.18
CA SER A 14 12.17 9.66 20.51
C SER A 14 12.08 10.80 19.50
N PHE A 15 11.57 10.54 18.29
CA PHE A 15 11.36 11.54 17.24
C PHE A 15 10.07 12.37 17.42
N CYS A 16 9.14 11.97 18.31
CA CYS A 16 7.82 12.58 18.41
C CYS A 16 7.36 12.72 19.88
N LYS A 17 6.96 13.94 20.28
CA LYS A 17 6.47 14.23 21.64
C LYS A 17 4.95 14.10 21.79
N ASP A 18 4.20 14.24 20.69
CA ASP A 18 2.73 14.22 20.68
C ASP A 18 2.21 13.29 19.59
N TYR A 19 1.40 12.31 19.96
CA TYR A 19 0.94 11.25 19.06
C TYR A 19 -0.33 10.59 19.57
N LEU A 20 -1.06 9.96 18.67
CA LEU A 20 -2.17 9.08 18.98
C LEU A 20 -1.99 7.81 18.15
N LEU A 21 -1.85 6.66 18.81
CA LEU A 21 -1.71 5.37 18.15
C LEU A 21 -2.83 4.44 18.62
N LEU A 22 -3.57 3.88 17.66
CA LEU A 22 -4.66 2.96 17.88
C LEU A 22 -4.17 1.53 17.62
N SER A 23 -4.48 0.61 18.53
CA SER A 23 -4.14 -0.81 18.40
C SER A 23 -5.38 -1.68 18.59
N PRO A 24 -6.12 -2.02 17.51
CA PRO A 24 -7.41 -2.70 17.61
C PRO A 24 -7.31 -4.19 17.97
N LYS A 25 -6.10 -4.78 17.91
CA LYS A 25 -5.88 -6.24 17.89
C LYS A 25 -6.48 -6.98 19.09
N ASP A 26 -6.50 -6.36 20.27
CA ASP A 26 -6.94 -7.02 21.53
C ASP A 26 -8.09 -6.28 22.25
N VAL A 27 -8.90 -5.50 21.52
CA VAL A 27 -9.97 -4.69 22.12
C VAL A 27 -11.26 -5.48 22.34
N GLY A 28 -11.78 -5.52 23.57
CA GLY A 28 -13.14 -6.03 23.84
C GLY A 28 -14.22 -5.06 23.34
N PHE A 29 -15.36 -5.57 22.86
CA PHE A 29 -16.47 -4.72 22.41
C PHE A 29 -16.96 -3.77 23.52
N LEU A 30 -17.03 -4.25 24.76
CA LEU A 30 -17.39 -3.42 25.91
C LEU A 30 -16.37 -2.32 26.18
N ASP A 31 -15.07 -2.63 26.12
CA ASP A 31 -14.00 -1.64 26.29
C ASP A 31 -14.05 -0.55 25.22
N LEU A 32 -14.46 -0.92 24.00
CA LEU A 32 -14.68 0.01 22.89
C LEU A 32 -15.91 0.90 23.13
N VAL A 33 -17.03 0.33 23.56
CA VAL A 33 -18.25 1.11 23.91
C VAL A 33 -17.97 2.08 25.06
N MET A 34 -17.18 1.68 26.05
CA MET A 34 -16.76 2.56 27.15
C MET A 34 -15.96 3.78 26.67
N LEU A 35 -15.41 3.79 25.45
CA LEU A 35 -14.76 4.97 24.86
C LEU A 35 -15.72 6.15 24.71
N LEU A 36 -16.98 5.87 24.40
CA LEU A 36 -18.00 6.89 24.16
C LEU A 36 -18.40 7.65 25.44
N PHE A 37 -18.16 7.07 26.61
CA PHE A 37 -18.62 7.59 27.89
C PHE A 37 -17.53 8.23 28.76
N SER A 38 -16.25 8.13 28.38
CA SER A 38 -15.13 8.73 29.12
C SER A 38 -14.36 9.68 28.21
N GLU A 39 -14.02 10.86 28.74
CA GLU A 39 -13.22 11.88 28.04
C GLU A 39 -11.73 11.56 28.13
N HIS A 40 -11.31 10.79 29.14
CA HIS A 40 -9.94 10.32 29.27
C HIS A 40 -9.69 9.11 28.37
N ILE A 41 -8.96 9.34 27.28
CA ILE A 41 -8.62 8.30 26.31
C ILE A 41 -7.29 7.59 26.65
N GLY A 42 -6.38 8.25 27.38
CA GLY A 42 -5.00 7.81 27.57
C GLY A 42 -4.72 6.63 28.50
N ASN A 43 -5.74 5.98 29.08
CA ASN A 43 -5.57 4.82 29.97
C ASN A 43 -6.18 3.53 29.40
N ARG A 44 -6.18 3.39 28.07
CA ARG A 44 -6.78 2.25 27.39
C ARG A 44 -5.70 1.42 26.71
N LYS A 45 -5.79 0.09 26.83
CA LYS A 45 -4.81 -0.85 26.24
C LYS A 45 -4.61 -0.69 24.72
N PHE A 46 -5.56 -0.03 24.05
CA PHE A 46 -5.61 0.14 22.60
C PHE A 46 -5.42 1.56 22.12
N ILE A 47 -5.19 2.50 23.05
CA ILE A 47 -4.85 3.89 22.73
C ILE A 47 -3.53 4.20 23.41
N ASP A 48 -2.53 4.51 22.59
CA ASP A 48 -1.20 4.86 23.04
C ASP A 48 -0.97 6.34 22.67
N CYS A 49 -0.96 7.19 23.69
CA CYS A 49 -0.86 8.64 23.58
C CYS A 49 -0.19 9.21 24.86
N PRO A 50 0.31 10.46 24.84
CA PRO A 50 0.85 11.09 26.05
C PRO A 50 -0.13 11.11 27.22
N ASP A 51 0.41 10.95 28.44
CA ASP A 51 -0.39 10.97 29.67
C ASP A 51 -1.19 12.27 29.80
N GLY A 52 -2.46 12.15 30.19
CA GLY A 52 -3.35 13.30 30.34
C GLY A 52 -4.04 13.76 29.06
N THR A 53 -3.94 13.02 27.94
CA THR A 53 -4.70 13.32 26.73
C THR A 53 -6.21 13.15 26.99
N VAL A 54 -6.97 14.22 26.74
CA VAL A 54 -8.43 14.30 26.92
C VAL A 54 -9.10 14.61 25.58
N GLU A 55 -10.16 13.88 25.26
CA GLU A 55 -11.05 14.15 24.12
C GLU A 55 -12.45 14.52 24.64
N GLU A 56 -12.67 15.81 24.86
CA GLU A 56 -13.92 16.36 25.41
C GLU A 56 -15.12 16.13 24.46
N GLY A 57 -14.87 16.24 23.15
CA GLY A 57 -15.91 16.10 22.13
C GLY A 57 -16.42 14.67 21.98
N PHE A 58 -17.73 14.45 22.20
CA PHE A 58 -18.38 13.17 21.87
C PHE A 58 -18.18 12.78 20.40
N GLY A 59 -18.25 13.75 19.49
CA GLY A 59 -18.06 13.51 18.06
C GLY A 59 -16.68 12.91 17.73
N HIS A 60 -15.61 13.41 18.34
CA HIS A 60 -14.26 12.86 18.14
C HIS A 60 -14.14 11.44 18.70
N ARG A 61 -14.67 11.22 19.91
CA ARG A 61 -14.72 9.87 20.52
C ARG A 61 -15.52 8.89 19.66
N PHE A 62 -16.63 9.33 19.08
CA PHE A 62 -17.44 8.53 18.16
C PHE A 62 -16.69 8.21 16.86
N VAL A 63 -15.92 9.15 16.32
CA VAL A 63 -15.08 8.91 15.13
C VAL A 63 -13.97 7.89 15.43
N ILE A 64 -13.30 7.98 16.59
CA ILE A 64 -12.32 6.97 17.02
C ILE A 64 -12.99 5.60 17.21
N PHE A 65 -14.18 5.57 17.80
CA PHE A 65 -14.97 4.34 17.95
C PHE A 65 -15.26 3.68 16.59
N ILE A 66 -15.75 4.45 15.60
CA ILE A 66 -16.05 3.95 14.26
C ILE A 66 -14.78 3.47 13.55
N SER A 67 -13.67 4.18 13.68
CA SER A 67 -12.37 3.76 13.12
C SER A 67 -11.94 2.39 13.67
N ILE A 68 -11.96 2.19 14.98
CA ILE A 68 -11.57 0.90 15.59
C ILE A 68 -12.56 -0.21 15.21
N LEU A 69 -13.86 0.10 15.15
CA LEU A 69 -14.88 -0.85 14.71
C LEU A 69 -14.65 -1.27 13.25
N ALA A 70 -14.36 -0.32 12.36
CA ALA A 70 -14.06 -0.60 10.96
C ALA A 70 -12.80 -1.48 10.81
N GLN A 71 -11.72 -1.18 11.54
CA GLN A 71 -10.50 -2.01 11.56
C GLN A 71 -10.82 -3.45 12.02
N LYS A 72 -11.67 -3.63 13.04
CA LYS A 72 -12.11 -4.97 13.48
C LYS A 72 -12.89 -5.72 12.41
N VAL A 73 -13.82 -5.05 11.73
CA VAL A 73 -14.58 -5.65 10.63
C VAL A 73 -13.65 -6.06 9.49
N LEU A 74 -12.72 -5.17 9.09
CA LEU A 74 -11.73 -5.44 8.05
C LEU A 74 -10.85 -6.65 8.40
N HIS A 75 -10.36 -6.75 9.64
CA HIS A 75 -9.63 -7.93 10.09
C HIS A 75 -10.46 -9.22 10.04
N LEU A 76 -11.76 -9.16 10.34
CA LEU A 76 -12.65 -10.33 10.25
C LEU A 76 -12.86 -10.78 8.80
N VAL A 77 -12.97 -9.84 7.87
CA VAL A 77 -13.23 -10.11 6.45
C VAL A 77 -11.96 -10.23 5.60
N ASP A 78 -10.77 -10.13 6.18
CA ASP A 78 -9.49 -10.16 5.46
C ASP A 78 -9.34 -11.37 4.53
N LYS A 79 -9.48 -12.58 5.09
CA LYS A 79 -9.42 -13.83 4.31
C LYS A 79 -10.52 -13.96 3.25
N PRO A 80 -11.83 -13.79 3.57
CA PRO A 80 -12.87 -13.92 2.55
C PRO A 80 -12.76 -12.84 1.47
N LEU A 81 -12.35 -11.62 1.82
CA LEU A 81 -12.13 -10.55 0.86
C LEU A 81 -10.95 -10.88 -0.08
N GLY A 82 -9.84 -11.37 0.46
CA GLY A 82 -8.69 -11.80 -0.35
C GLY A 82 -9.00 -12.98 -1.29
N TRP A 83 -9.82 -13.94 -0.83
CA TRP A 83 -10.28 -15.05 -1.68
C TRP A 83 -11.18 -14.54 -2.82
N LEU A 84 -12.12 -13.64 -2.50
CA LEU A 84 -12.99 -13.02 -3.49
C LEU A 84 -12.17 -12.26 -4.55
N GLY A 85 -11.20 -11.45 -4.12
CA GLY A 85 -10.29 -10.76 -5.04
C GLY A 85 -9.51 -11.72 -5.93
N SER A 86 -8.96 -12.79 -5.34
CA SER A 86 -8.25 -13.82 -6.11
C SER A 86 -9.14 -14.48 -7.17
N ALA A 87 -10.43 -14.72 -6.86
CA ALA A 87 -11.37 -15.28 -7.83
C ALA A 87 -11.72 -14.27 -8.94
N ILE A 88 -11.98 -13.01 -8.57
CA ILE A 88 -12.29 -11.93 -9.52
C ILE A 88 -11.13 -11.69 -10.48
N GLU A 89 -9.88 -11.80 -10.02
CA GLU A 89 -8.70 -11.68 -10.88
C GLU A 89 -8.45 -12.95 -11.69
N PHE A 90 -8.58 -14.14 -11.07
CA PHE A 90 -8.26 -15.39 -11.74
C PHE A 90 -9.22 -15.70 -12.90
N LEU A 91 -10.53 -15.51 -12.72
CA LEU A 91 -11.53 -15.95 -13.72
C LEU A 91 -11.35 -15.26 -15.09
N PRO A 92 -11.20 -13.92 -15.19
CA PRO A 92 -10.96 -13.25 -16.47
C PRO A 92 -9.60 -13.61 -17.07
N ASN A 93 -8.53 -13.62 -16.27
CA ASN A 93 -7.19 -13.98 -16.75
C ASN A 93 -7.11 -15.44 -17.24
N PHE A 94 -7.81 -16.36 -16.58
CA PHE A 94 -7.90 -17.76 -17.01
C PHE A 94 -8.69 -17.88 -18.31
N SER A 95 -9.80 -17.15 -18.44
CA SER A 95 -10.55 -17.09 -19.71
C SER A 95 -9.68 -16.53 -20.84
N ASP A 96 -8.94 -15.45 -20.60
CA ASP A 96 -8.09 -14.80 -21.59
C ASP A 96 -6.94 -15.69 -22.06
N ALA A 97 -6.21 -16.31 -21.11
CA ALA A 97 -5.13 -17.26 -21.39
C ALA A 97 -5.55 -18.49 -22.23
N ASN A 98 -6.86 -18.79 -22.28
CA ASN A 98 -7.42 -19.90 -23.04
C ASN A 98 -8.16 -19.45 -24.32
N GLY A 99 -8.03 -18.19 -24.74
CA GLY A 99 -8.63 -17.66 -25.97
C GLY A 99 -10.10 -17.24 -25.82
N GLY A 100 -10.52 -16.89 -24.60
CA GLY A 100 -11.87 -16.44 -24.29
C GLY A 100 -12.83 -17.56 -23.85
N PHE A 101 -14.04 -17.19 -23.43
CA PHE A 101 -15.01 -18.10 -22.80
C PHE A 101 -15.38 -19.31 -23.68
N LEU A 102 -15.60 -19.10 -24.99
CA LEU A 102 -16.00 -20.18 -25.90
C LEU A 102 -14.84 -21.17 -26.13
N MET A 103 -13.63 -20.65 -26.33
CA MET A 103 -12.44 -21.48 -26.55
C MET A 103 -12.02 -22.21 -25.29
N LEU A 104 -12.26 -21.62 -24.11
CA LEU A 104 -12.08 -22.28 -22.83
C LEU A 104 -12.92 -23.55 -22.73
N LEU A 105 -14.21 -23.53 -23.12
CA LEU A 105 -15.04 -24.73 -23.11
C LEU A 105 -14.48 -25.84 -24.02
N LEU A 106 -13.96 -25.47 -25.20
CA LEU A 106 -13.30 -26.42 -26.11
C LEU A 106 -11.97 -26.95 -25.55
N ASN A 107 -11.21 -26.10 -24.86
CA ASN A 107 -9.95 -26.47 -24.20
C ASN A 107 -10.16 -27.40 -23.01
N VAL A 108 -11.28 -27.25 -22.27
CA VAL A 108 -11.69 -28.19 -21.23
C VAL A 108 -11.94 -29.58 -21.83
N VAL A 109 -12.69 -29.66 -22.92
CA VAL A 109 -12.99 -30.94 -23.58
C VAL A 109 -11.74 -31.58 -24.20
N SER A 110 -10.85 -30.76 -24.78
CA SER A 110 -9.62 -31.24 -25.43
C SER A 110 -8.42 -31.42 -24.48
N GLY A 111 -8.57 -31.09 -23.20
CA GLY A 111 -7.52 -31.19 -22.19
C GLY A 111 -6.36 -30.19 -22.34
N LYS A 112 -6.53 -29.12 -23.12
CA LYS A 112 -5.50 -28.11 -23.42
C LYS A 112 -5.69 -26.84 -22.59
N LEU A 113 -5.73 -26.97 -21.28
CA LEU A 113 -5.92 -25.81 -20.38
C LEU A 113 -4.58 -25.13 -20.05
N VAL A 114 -4.56 -23.80 -20.19
CA VAL A 114 -3.45 -22.94 -19.78
C VAL A 114 -3.82 -22.25 -18.47
N LEU A 115 -2.96 -22.35 -17.47
CA LEU A 115 -3.12 -21.61 -16.21
C LEU A 115 -2.46 -20.23 -16.32
N PRO A 116 -3.14 -19.14 -15.93
CA PRO A 116 -2.57 -17.81 -15.97
C PRO A 116 -1.41 -17.69 -14.98
N ASN A 117 -0.28 -17.16 -15.44
CA ASN A 117 0.86 -16.87 -14.59
C ASN A 117 0.74 -15.46 -14.01
N LYS A 118 0.63 -15.32 -12.69
CA LYS A 118 0.51 -14.03 -11.98
C LYS A 118 1.70 -13.09 -12.18
N GLU A 119 2.87 -13.63 -12.52
CA GLU A 119 4.09 -12.86 -12.79
C GLU A 119 4.25 -12.48 -14.28
N SER A 120 3.28 -12.85 -15.12
CA SER A 120 3.27 -12.52 -16.54
C SER A 120 2.87 -11.06 -16.76
N PRO A 121 3.42 -10.39 -17.79
CA PRO A 121 2.90 -9.08 -18.22
C PRO A 121 1.45 -9.13 -18.71
N GLU A 122 0.90 -10.31 -19.01
CA GLU A 122 -0.50 -10.45 -19.42
C GLU A 122 -1.47 -10.62 -18.26
N PHE A 123 -0.98 -10.89 -17.05
CA PHE A 123 -1.85 -11.02 -15.90
C PHE A 123 -2.26 -9.65 -15.38
N LEU A 124 -3.57 -9.41 -15.33
CA LEU A 124 -4.16 -8.17 -14.83
C LEU A 124 -4.76 -8.35 -13.43
N THR A 125 -4.46 -7.41 -12.53
CA THR A 125 -5.20 -7.28 -11.27
C THR A 125 -6.58 -6.70 -11.50
N ALA A 126 -7.38 -6.58 -10.44
CA ALA A 126 -8.71 -5.96 -10.52
C ALA A 126 -8.70 -4.56 -11.15
N ILE A 127 -7.64 -3.77 -10.95
CA ILE A 127 -7.51 -2.42 -11.51
C ILE A 127 -7.21 -2.49 -13.02
N GLY A 128 -6.26 -3.33 -13.44
CA GLY A 128 -5.98 -3.57 -14.85
C GLY A 128 -7.16 -4.15 -15.62
N LEU A 129 -7.97 -5.00 -14.98
CA LEU A 129 -9.22 -5.52 -15.57
C LEU A 129 -10.28 -4.42 -15.73
N TRP A 130 -10.33 -3.45 -14.81
CA TRP A 130 -11.25 -2.31 -14.90
C TRP A 130 -10.83 -1.32 -16.00
N ASP A 131 -9.54 -1.14 -16.22
CA ASP A 131 -9.01 -0.29 -17.29
C ASP A 131 -7.80 -0.92 -18.00
N ILE A 132 -8.11 -1.71 -19.03
CA ILE A 132 -7.16 -2.49 -19.84
C ILE A 132 -6.20 -1.65 -20.70
N ARG A 133 -6.41 -0.33 -20.83
CA ARG A 133 -5.61 0.53 -21.73
C ARG A 133 -4.16 0.58 -21.25
N ARG A 134 -3.18 0.34 -22.12
CA ARG A 134 -1.76 0.50 -21.79
C ARG A 134 -1.12 1.69 -22.47
N ASP A 135 -1.60 2.02 -23.67
CA ASP A 135 -1.03 3.10 -24.48
C ASP A 135 -1.47 4.48 -24.01
N LEU A 136 -0.55 5.44 -24.13
CA LEU A 136 -0.87 6.86 -24.00
C LEU A 136 -1.68 7.32 -25.21
N ASP A 137 -2.61 8.26 -24.99
CA ASP A 137 -3.38 8.85 -26.09
C ASP A 137 -2.43 9.58 -27.05
N SER A 138 -2.32 9.09 -28.28
CA SER A 138 -1.40 9.62 -29.29
C SER A 138 -1.68 11.08 -29.68
N ARG A 139 -2.85 11.62 -29.31
CA ARG A 139 -3.24 13.02 -29.49
C ARG A 139 -2.64 13.94 -28.44
N ILE A 140 -2.25 13.43 -27.27
CA ILE A 140 -1.63 14.21 -26.19
C ILE A 140 -0.12 14.13 -26.38
N LYS A 141 0.46 15.18 -26.98
CA LYS A 141 1.91 15.30 -27.21
C LYS A 141 2.61 15.85 -25.97
N HIS A 142 3.94 15.78 -25.96
CA HIS A 142 4.75 16.18 -24.80
C HIS A 142 4.56 17.66 -24.43
N GLU A 143 4.29 18.52 -25.42
CA GLU A 143 4.05 19.95 -25.24
C GLU A 143 2.61 20.28 -24.77
N ASP A 144 1.71 19.29 -24.79
CA ASP A 144 0.35 19.47 -24.32
C ASP A 144 0.33 19.59 -22.79
N PRO A 145 -0.31 20.61 -22.20
CA PRO A 145 -0.38 20.77 -20.75
C PRO A 145 -1.01 19.57 -20.01
N ARG A 146 -1.75 18.71 -20.73
CA ARG A 146 -2.36 17.49 -20.17
C ARG A 146 -1.41 16.29 -20.15
N TYR A 147 -0.25 16.36 -20.79
CA TYR A 147 0.67 15.23 -20.95
C TYR A 147 1.08 14.63 -19.61
N THR A 148 1.62 15.46 -18.70
CA THR A 148 2.07 15.01 -17.38
C THR A 148 0.92 14.42 -16.57
N SER A 149 -0.29 14.99 -16.66
CA SER A 149 -1.47 14.47 -15.97
C SER A 149 -1.92 13.13 -16.54
N ALA A 150 -1.96 12.98 -17.87
CA ALA A 150 -2.31 11.72 -18.51
C ALA A 150 -1.30 10.61 -18.15
N LEU A 151 -0.01 10.94 -18.18
CA LEU A 151 1.06 10.03 -17.81
C LEU A 151 1.00 9.65 -16.33
N ALA A 152 0.72 10.60 -15.44
CA ALA A 152 0.52 10.34 -14.01
C ALA A 152 -0.68 9.41 -13.75
N ILE A 153 -1.79 9.58 -14.48
CA ILE A 153 -2.95 8.67 -14.37
C ILE A 153 -2.58 7.25 -14.81
N MET A 154 -1.89 7.12 -15.94
CA MET A 154 -1.43 5.82 -16.45
C MET A 154 -0.45 5.15 -15.48
N ALA A 155 0.49 5.92 -14.92
CA ALA A 155 1.44 5.41 -13.94
C ALA A 155 0.79 5.02 -12.61
N ALA A 156 -0.16 5.83 -12.12
CA ALA A 156 -0.90 5.52 -10.89
C ALA A 156 -1.70 4.22 -11.01
N LYS A 157 -2.35 3.96 -12.15
CA LYS A 157 -3.05 2.68 -12.34
C LYS A 157 -2.09 1.50 -12.55
N SER A 158 -1.00 1.69 -13.29
CA SER A 158 -0.02 0.63 -13.53
C SER A 158 0.69 0.20 -12.26
N ALA A 159 0.76 1.05 -11.24
CA ALA A 159 1.36 0.72 -9.94
C ALA A 159 0.64 -0.43 -9.21
N TYR A 160 -0.61 -0.76 -9.59
CA TYR A 160 -1.33 -1.91 -9.05
C TYR A 160 -0.93 -3.25 -9.66
N GLU A 161 -0.27 -3.23 -10.81
CA GLU A 161 0.07 -4.42 -11.58
C GLU A 161 1.43 -5.01 -11.19
N ASN A 162 1.70 -6.23 -11.65
CA ASN A 162 2.97 -6.89 -11.36
C ASN A 162 4.15 -6.23 -12.09
N GLN A 163 5.38 -6.51 -11.63
CA GLN A 163 6.60 -5.91 -12.19
C GLN A 163 6.77 -6.14 -13.71
N ALA A 164 6.41 -7.33 -14.22
CA ALA A 164 6.56 -7.63 -15.63
C ALA A 164 5.59 -6.80 -16.50
N TYR A 165 4.35 -6.66 -16.05
CA TYR A 165 3.36 -5.76 -16.67
C TYR A 165 3.87 -4.32 -16.70
N ILE A 166 4.37 -3.83 -15.55
CA ILE A 166 4.85 -2.45 -15.41
C ILE A 166 5.99 -2.20 -16.37
N LYS A 167 7.00 -3.07 -16.37
CA LYS A 167 8.16 -2.95 -17.25
C LYS A 167 7.76 -2.94 -18.71
N GLU A 168 6.88 -3.86 -19.11
CA GLU A 168 6.39 -3.92 -20.48
C GLU A 168 5.60 -2.66 -20.87
N THR A 169 4.76 -2.16 -19.98
CA THR A 169 3.97 -0.93 -20.20
C THR A 169 4.89 0.27 -20.43
N VAL A 170 5.88 0.48 -19.55
CA VAL A 170 6.82 1.59 -19.66
C VAL A 170 7.68 1.48 -20.93
N GLU A 171 8.31 0.33 -21.17
CA GLU A 171 9.26 0.17 -22.27
C GLU A 171 8.58 0.03 -23.64
N LYS A 172 7.49 -0.75 -23.73
CA LYS A 172 6.86 -1.07 -25.02
C LYS A 172 5.71 -0.15 -25.36
N HIS A 173 4.88 0.26 -24.40
CA HIS A 173 3.68 1.07 -24.68
C HIS A 173 3.98 2.57 -24.59
N TRP A 174 4.71 3.02 -23.57
CA TRP A 174 5.05 4.44 -23.40
C TRP A 174 6.34 4.83 -24.11
N LYS A 175 7.18 3.86 -24.49
CA LYS A 175 8.51 4.06 -25.09
C LYS A 175 9.46 4.85 -24.18
N MET A 176 9.38 4.58 -22.89
CA MET A 176 10.16 5.22 -21.82
C MET A 176 11.13 4.23 -21.18
N GLU A 177 12.04 4.72 -20.35
CA GLU A 177 12.99 3.87 -19.63
C GLU A 177 12.40 3.42 -18.29
N PHE A 178 12.28 2.11 -18.09
CA PHE A 178 11.98 1.54 -16.79
C PHE A 178 13.24 1.52 -15.93
N LEU A 179 13.21 2.14 -14.76
CA LEU A 179 14.38 2.30 -13.90
C LEU A 179 14.43 1.24 -12.80
N GLU A 180 13.41 1.19 -11.95
CA GLU A 180 13.40 0.29 -10.79
C GLU A 180 11.98 -0.05 -10.32
N TYR A 181 11.83 -1.25 -9.76
CA TYR A 181 10.65 -1.66 -8.99
C TYR A 181 11.05 -1.82 -7.51
N PHE A 182 10.18 -1.32 -6.65
CA PHE A 182 10.33 -1.32 -5.21
C PHE A 182 9.23 -2.18 -4.59
N ASP A 183 9.64 -3.07 -3.70
CA ASP A 183 8.75 -3.83 -2.83
C ASP A 183 9.16 -3.53 -1.39
N CYS A 184 8.38 -2.69 -0.72
CA CYS A 184 8.79 -2.04 0.52
C CYS A 184 8.29 -2.80 1.74
N TRP A 185 9.23 -3.14 2.61
CA TRP A 185 8.97 -3.85 3.85
C TRP A 185 8.39 -2.91 4.91
N ASN A 186 7.32 -3.35 5.57
CA ASN A 186 6.68 -2.66 6.68
C ASN A 186 6.90 -3.44 7.98
N ASP A 187 7.76 -2.92 8.86
CA ASP A 187 8.10 -3.54 10.15
C ASP A 187 6.88 -3.71 11.09
N TYR A 188 5.82 -2.91 10.91
CA TYR A 188 4.63 -2.98 11.77
C TYR A 188 3.69 -4.11 11.39
N GLU A 189 3.60 -4.41 10.10
CA GLU A 189 2.78 -5.48 9.54
C GLU A 189 3.57 -6.78 9.29
N GLU A 190 4.90 -6.71 9.34
CA GLU A 190 5.82 -7.81 9.01
C GLU A 190 5.54 -8.38 7.60
N ASP A 191 5.29 -7.47 6.66
CA ASP A 191 4.84 -7.77 5.31
C ASP A 191 5.35 -6.70 4.32
N TYR A 192 5.31 -7.01 3.01
CA TYR A 192 5.62 -6.07 1.95
C TYR A 192 4.35 -5.33 1.50
N THR A 193 4.07 -4.20 2.13
CA THR A 193 2.76 -3.54 2.01
C THR A 193 2.71 -2.42 0.98
N THR A 194 3.85 -1.97 0.46
CA THR A 194 3.88 -0.84 -0.49
C THR A 194 4.80 -1.16 -1.64
N GLN A 195 4.21 -1.30 -2.82
CA GLN A 195 4.93 -1.44 -4.06
C GLN A 195 5.03 -0.08 -4.74
N GLY A 196 6.08 0.09 -5.53
CA GLY A 196 6.20 1.25 -6.40
C GLY A 196 7.17 1.01 -7.53
N PHE A 197 7.17 1.89 -8.51
CA PHE A 197 8.13 1.83 -9.59
C PHE A 197 8.56 3.22 -10.02
N MET A 198 9.74 3.27 -10.62
CA MET A 198 10.34 4.48 -11.14
C MET A 198 10.63 4.31 -12.63
N TRP A 199 10.39 5.38 -13.38
CA TRP A 199 10.58 5.43 -14.82
C TRP A 199 11.10 6.81 -15.23
N SER A 200 11.71 6.88 -16.40
CA SER A 200 12.25 8.11 -16.98
C SER A 200 11.78 8.31 -18.42
N ASP A 201 11.28 9.51 -18.69
CA ASP A 201 11.01 10.01 -20.03
C ASP A 201 12.09 11.01 -20.45
N LYS A 202 12.83 10.66 -21.51
CA LYS A 202 13.93 11.45 -22.08
C LYS A 202 13.55 12.12 -23.41
N THR A 203 12.27 12.12 -23.78
CA THR A 203 11.81 12.61 -25.09
C THR A 203 11.72 14.14 -25.18
N GLY A 204 11.59 14.83 -24.04
CA GLY A 204 11.54 16.30 -23.97
C GLY A 204 12.90 16.98 -23.88
N GLU A 205 12.90 18.31 -23.67
CA GLU A 205 14.12 19.10 -23.45
C GLU A 205 14.81 18.78 -22.12
N SER A 206 14.06 18.23 -21.17
CA SER A 206 14.54 17.79 -19.85
C SER A 206 14.05 16.39 -19.54
N GLU A 207 14.87 15.61 -18.84
CA GLU A 207 14.49 14.28 -18.35
C GLU A 207 13.40 14.41 -17.26
N LEU A 208 12.26 13.74 -17.47
CA LEU A 208 11.19 13.61 -16.49
C LEU A 208 11.32 12.26 -15.79
N ILE A 209 11.56 12.28 -14.48
CA ILE A 209 11.57 11.07 -13.65
C ILE A 209 10.26 10.98 -12.88
N GLY A 210 9.52 9.90 -13.13
CA GLY A 210 8.28 9.59 -12.43
C GLY A 210 8.49 8.49 -11.40
N ILE A 211 7.87 8.66 -10.22
CA ILE A 211 7.78 7.62 -9.19
C ILE A 211 6.30 7.41 -8.91
N SER A 212 5.86 6.16 -8.94
CA SER A 212 4.46 5.81 -8.70
C SER A 212 4.38 4.72 -7.65
N PHE A 213 3.55 4.94 -6.63
CA PHE A 213 3.31 4.01 -5.54
C PHE A 213 1.93 3.40 -5.70
N ARG A 214 1.83 2.11 -5.40
CA ARG A 214 0.55 1.42 -5.27
C ARG A 214 -0.19 1.97 -4.07
N GLY A 215 -1.45 2.35 -4.27
CA GLY A 215 -2.37 2.71 -3.20
C GLY A 215 -3.13 1.51 -2.66
N THR A 216 -4.34 1.74 -2.17
CA THR A 216 -5.21 0.72 -1.58
C THR A 216 -5.72 -0.25 -2.63
N SER A 217 -5.47 -1.55 -2.46
CA SER A 217 -6.06 -2.56 -3.32
C SER A 217 -7.48 -2.93 -2.91
N PRO A 218 -8.42 -3.06 -3.87
CA PRO A 218 -9.84 -3.26 -3.54
C PRO A 218 -10.13 -4.45 -2.64
N PHE A 219 -9.35 -5.54 -2.78
CA PHE A 219 -9.56 -6.80 -2.07
C PHE A 219 -8.52 -7.07 -0.98
N ASN A 220 -7.80 -6.04 -0.51
CA ASN A 220 -6.81 -6.16 0.55
C ASN A 220 -7.27 -5.44 1.81
N ALA A 221 -7.82 -6.18 2.77
CA ALA A 221 -8.36 -5.57 3.99
C ALA A 221 -7.28 -4.91 4.86
N LYS A 222 -6.01 -5.31 4.74
CA LYS A 222 -4.89 -4.63 5.43
C LYS A 222 -4.68 -3.22 4.91
N ASP A 223 -4.74 -3.02 3.58
CA ASP A 223 -4.59 -1.69 2.98
C ASP A 223 -5.73 -0.78 3.47
N TRP A 224 -6.97 -1.26 3.39
CA TRP A 224 -8.13 -0.54 3.92
C TRP A 224 -8.02 -0.25 5.42
N SER A 225 -7.44 -1.17 6.19
CA SER A 225 -7.25 -1.00 7.64
C SER A 225 -6.29 0.17 7.92
N SER A 226 -5.31 0.41 7.05
CA SER A 226 -4.41 1.55 7.16
C SER A 226 -5.13 2.87 6.86
N ASP A 227 -6.04 2.89 5.88
CA ASP A 227 -6.81 4.10 5.51
C ASP A 227 -7.78 4.55 6.59
N VAL A 228 -8.38 3.60 7.32
CA VAL A 228 -9.32 3.88 8.40
C VAL A 228 -8.64 4.06 9.75
N ASP A 229 -7.31 3.87 9.86
CA ASP A 229 -6.56 4.07 11.09
C ASP A 229 -6.39 5.56 11.39
N LEU A 230 -7.02 6.07 12.44
CA LEU A 230 -6.89 7.49 12.80
C LEU A 230 -5.62 7.81 13.59
N SER A 231 -4.68 6.86 13.67
CA SER A 231 -3.39 7.08 14.29
C SER A 231 -2.59 8.18 13.60
N TRP A 232 -1.91 9.02 14.37
CA TRP A 232 -1.07 10.11 13.86
C TRP A 232 0.16 10.38 14.75
N TYR A 233 1.19 10.96 14.13
CA TYR A 233 2.37 11.51 14.79
C TYR A 233 2.46 13.02 14.54
N HIS A 234 2.79 13.81 15.56
CA HIS A 234 3.11 15.23 15.36
C HIS A 234 4.59 15.43 15.05
N LEU A 235 4.90 15.77 13.80
CA LEU A 235 6.26 16.05 13.36
C LEU A 235 6.56 17.55 13.46
N PRO A 236 7.66 17.97 14.13
CA PRO A 236 8.03 19.37 14.24
C PRO A 236 8.15 20.06 12.88
N GLY A 237 7.43 21.16 12.67
CA GLY A 237 7.45 21.95 11.43
C GLY A 237 6.59 21.40 10.28
N ILE A 238 6.06 20.17 10.40
CA ILE A 238 5.15 19.56 9.42
C ILE A 238 3.71 19.52 9.96
N GLY A 239 3.54 19.21 11.24
CA GLY A 239 2.24 19.03 11.88
C GLY A 239 1.86 17.56 12.06
N LYS A 240 0.55 17.27 12.15
CA LYS A 240 0.04 15.91 12.35
C LYS A 240 0.08 15.13 11.03
N VAL A 241 0.77 14.01 11.04
CA VAL A 241 0.89 13.10 9.89
C VAL A 241 0.28 11.76 10.25
N HIS A 242 -0.51 11.20 9.34
CA HIS A 242 -1.16 9.91 9.53
C HIS A 242 -0.13 8.79 9.66
N ALA A 243 -0.20 8.05 10.77
CA ALA A 243 0.76 7.00 11.12
C ALA A 243 0.67 5.80 10.18
N GLY A 244 -0.51 5.44 9.67
CA GLY A 244 -0.70 4.36 8.71
C GLY A 244 0.15 4.57 7.45
N PHE A 245 0.04 5.76 6.85
CA PHE A 245 0.83 6.13 5.68
C PHE A 245 2.33 6.23 5.95
N LEU A 246 2.74 6.73 7.13
CA LEU A 246 4.16 6.73 7.50
C LEU A 246 4.72 5.31 7.62
N LYS A 247 3.96 4.37 8.21
CA LYS A 247 4.33 2.95 8.28
C LYS A 247 4.42 2.33 6.88
N ALA A 248 3.43 2.60 6.01
CA ALA A 248 3.42 2.13 4.62
C ALA A 248 4.64 2.63 3.82
N LEU A 249 5.03 3.89 4.02
CA LEU A 249 6.23 4.48 3.41
C LEU A 249 7.55 3.99 4.03
N GLY A 250 7.52 3.09 4.99
CA GLY A 250 8.70 2.45 5.57
C GLY A 250 9.20 3.08 6.87
N LEU A 251 8.33 3.72 7.67
CA LEU A 251 8.66 4.02 9.07
C LEU A 251 9.02 2.71 9.77
N GLN A 252 10.24 2.62 10.29
CA GLN A 252 10.73 1.44 11.01
C GLN A 252 10.46 1.56 12.52
N LYS A 253 10.28 0.42 13.20
CA LYS A 253 10.13 0.38 14.67
C LYS A 253 11.41 0.83 15.37
N GLU A 254 12.56 0.60 14.75
CA GLU A 254 13.86 1.06 15.23
C GLU A 254 14.62 1.74 14.09
N LEU A 255 15.50 2.68 14.44
CA LEU A 255 16.39 3.34 13.50
C LEU A 255 17.48 2.34 13.09
N ARG A 256 17.17 1.38 12.20
CA ARG A 256 18.19 0.48 11.67
C ARG A 256 19.04 1.27 10.68
N VAL A 257 20.26 1.57 11.08
CA VAL A 257 21.30 2.00 10.15
C VAL A 257 21.61 0.80 9.26
N VAL A 258 20.96 0.73 8.09
CA VAL A 258 21.26 -0.28 7.09
C VAL A 258 22.66 0.00 6.53
N GLU A 259 23.65 -0.80 6.93
CA GLU A 259 24.95 -0.87 6.27
C GLU A 259 24.77 -1.51 4.89
N ARG A 260 25.33 -0.88 3.85
CA ARG A 260 25.15 -1.19 2.41
C ARG A 260 25.82 -2.49 1.93
N HIS A 261 25.80 -3.58 2.69
CA HIS A 261 26.43 -4.82 2.25
C HIS A 261 25.60 -6.07 2.60
N SER A 262 24.56 -6.35 1.83
CA SER A 262 24.15 -7.74 1.50
C SER A 262 23.04 -7.74 0.45
N ASN A 263 23.19 -8.59 -0.57
CA ASN A 263 22.32 -8.73 -1.75
C ASN A 263 20.94 -9.38 -1.44
N ARG A 264 20.50 -9.35 -0.17
CA ARG A 264 19.24 -9.92 0.34
C ARG A 264 18.68 -9.09 1.50
N GLN A 265 18.62 -7.77 1.37
CA GLN A 265 18.03 -6.90 2.39
C GLN A 265 16.79 -6.15 1.88
N PRO A 266 15.77 -5.95 2.73
CA PRO A 266 14.56 -5.24 2.36
C PRO A 266 14.90 -3.80 1.95
N LYS A 267 14.54 -3.43 0.72
CA LYS A 267 14.71 -2.06 0.23
C LYS A 267 13.76 -1.16 1.00
N THR A 268 14.31 -0.28 1.84
CA THR A 268 13.55 0.75 2.55
C THR A 268 13.62 2.05 1.74
N LEU A 269 12.50 2.75 1.52
CA LEU A 269 12.57 4.10 0.96
C LEU A 269 13.25 5.04 1.96
N ARG A 270 14.51 5.37 1.71
CA ARG A 270 15.09 6.60 2.25
C ARG A 270 14.75 7.73 1.29
N LEU A 271 13.63 8.39 1.52
CA LEU A 271 13.38 9.70 0.93
C LEU A 271 14.34 10.71 1.60
N LEU A 272 15.44 10.99 0.89
CA LEU A 272 16.29 12.19 0.97
C LEU A 272 16.86 12.58 2.36
N ARG A 273 18.13 12.23 2.60
CA ARG A 273 18.99 12.94 3.56
C ARG A 273 20.25 13.58 2.96
N ASP A 274 20.49 13.46 1.65
CA ASP A 274 21.72 13.96 1.02
C ASP A 274 21.48 15.13 0.05
N GLN A 275 20.83 16.19 0.53
CA GLN A 275 20.80 17.51 -0.15
C GLN A 275 21.23 18.67 0.76
N LYS A 276 22.15 18.41 1.69
CA LYS A 276 22.95 19.46 2.34
C LYS A 276 24.40 19.01 2.46
N LYS A 277 25.14 19.17 1.36
CA LYS A 277 26.58 19.40 1.33
C LYS A 277 26.99 19.76 -0.10
N THR A 278 26.77 21.02 -0.45
CA THR A 278 27.64 21.79 -1.35
C THR A 278 27.43 23.26 -1.03
#